data_AF-A0A6A5WUS4-F1
#
_entry.id   AF-A0A6A5WUS4-F1
#
_cell.length_a   1.000
_cell.length_b   1.000
_cell.length_c   1.000
_cell.angle_alpha   90.00
_cell.angle_beta   90.00
_cell.angle_gamma   90.00
#
_symmetry.space_group_name_H-M   'P 1'
#
loop_
_entity.id
_entity.type
_entity.pdbx_description
1 polymer ?
#
loop_
_entity_poly.entity_id
_entity_poly.type
_entity_poly.pdbx_seq_one_letter_code
_entity_poly.pdbx_strand_id
1 'polypeptide(L)'
;QLLLTVLFTSLAITQDIDDNDIPNACRTTCANVVSTVQDCDQQFNDGNAAYLNCLCNPQEMTIQIPLCEACVAANDDDGHNNDVNDILRSCSFSTTTY
;
A
#
# COMPACT_ATOMS: atom_id res chain seq x y z
N GLN A 1 3.45 30.36 -18.42
CA GLN A 1 4.15 29.31 -17.67
C GLN A 1 3.30 28.06 -17.81
N LEU A 2 3.91 26.97 -18.29
CA LEU A 2 3.27 25.74 -18.76
C LEU A 2 2.65 24.97 -17.56
N LEU A 3 1.42 24.47 -17.73
CA LEU A 3 0.69 23.66 -16.75
C LEU A 3 1.40 22.34 -16.45
N LEU A 4 1.58 21.98 -15.17
CA LEU A 4 1.75 20.59 -14.73
C LEU A 4 0.46 20.15 -14.02
N THR A 5 -0.52 19.72 -14.80
CA THR A 5 -1.60 18.86 -14.30
C THR A 5 -1.02 17.47 -14.10
N VAL A 6 -0.70 17.12 -12.85
CA VAL A 6 -0.42 15.73 -12.46
C VAL A 6 -1.77 15.01 -12.49
N LEU A 7 -2.03 14.25 -13.56
CA LEU A 7 -3.13 13.32 -13.61
C LEU A 7 -2.77 12.15 -12.69
N PHE A 8 -3.25 12.20 -11.45
CA PHE A 8 -3.32 11.01 -10.61
C PHE A 8 -4.40 10.11 -11.22
N THR A 9 -4.00 9.21 -12.11
CA THR A 9 -4.83 8.02 -12.38
C THR A 9 -4.90 7.25 -11.07
N SER A 10 -6.01 7.40 -10.36
CA SER A 10 -6.37 6.55 -9.24
C SER A 10 -6.36 5.13 -9.76
N LEU A 11 -5.28 4.41 -9.45
CA LEU A 11 -5.30 2.96 -9.47
C LEU A 11 -6.41 2.59 -8.51
N ALA A 12 -7.44 1.93 -9.02
CA ALA A 12 -8.33 1.21 -8.14
C ALA A 12 -7.43 0.19 -7.44
N ILE A 13 -7.24 0.35 -6.13
CA ILE A 13 -6.70 -0.71 -5.29
C ILE A 13 -7.83 -1.73 -5.29
N THR A 14 -7.79 -2.70 -6.21
CA THR A 14 -8.91 -3.62 -6.47
C THR A 14 -8.85 -4.88 -5.62
N GLN A 15 -7.80 -5.04 -4.82
CA GLN A 15 -7.54 -6.21 -4.00
C GLN A 15 -7.29 -5.71 -2.58
N ASP A 16 -8.09 -6.18 -1.63
CA ASP A 16 -7.86 -5.93 -0.21
C ASP A 16 -6.61 -6.67 0.22
N ILE A 17 -5.73 -6.02 0.98
CA ILE A 17 -4.58 -6.69 1.57
C ILE A 17 -5.00 -7.25 2.93
N ASP A 18 -5.01 -8.57 3.04
CA ASP A 18 -5.17 -9.26 4.31
C ASP A 18 -3.97 -10.16 4.66
N ASP A 19 -4.02 -10.79 5.84
CA ASP A 19 -2.93 -11.60 6.39
C ASP A 19 -2.52 -12.78 5.49
N ASN A 20 -3.42 -13.23 4.61
CA ASN A 20 -3.21 -14.36 3.71
C ASN A 20 -2.48 -13.97 2.41
N ASP A 21 -2.50 -12.68 2.06
CA ASP A 21 -1.76 -12.09 0.92
C ASP A 21 -0.30 -11.76 1.28
N ILE A 22 0.07 -11.93 2.56
CA ILE A 22 1.42 -11.65 3.05
C ILE A 22 2.19 -12.96 3.32
N PRO A 23 3.40 -13.13 2.76
CA PRO A 23 4.29 -14.24 3.10
C PRO A 23 4.48 -14.35 4.61
N ASN A 24 4.52 -15.58 5.15
CA ASN A 24 4.63 -15.80 6.60
C ASN A 24 5.80 -15.05 7.25
N ALA A 25 6.92 -14.91 6.53
CA ALA A 25 8.10 -14.17 6.99
C ALA A 25 7.85 -12.66 7.18
N CYS A 26 6.84 -12.11 6.50
CA CYS A 26 6.54 -10.68 6.44
C CYS A 26 5.34 -10.26 7.29
N ARG A 27 4.57 -11.19 7.86
CA ARG A 27 3.35 -10.85 8.61
C ARG A 27 3.58 -9.87 9.76
N THR A 28 4.68 -10.01 10.51
CA THR A 28 5.02 -9.06 11.57
C THR A 28 5.37 -7.68 11.01
N THR A 29 6.14 -7.64 9.92
CA THR A 29 6.53 -6.40 9.22
C THR A 29 5.31 -5.68 8.63
N CYS A 30 4.34 -6.43 8.14
CA CYS A 30 3.15 -5.92 7.45
C CYS A 30 1.93 -5.73 8.35
N ALA A 31 1.98 -6.13 9.63
CA ALA A 31 0.81 -6.14 10.51
C ALA A 31 0.10 -4.77 10.60
N ASN A 32 0.88 -3.67 10.66
CA ASN A 32 0.32 -2.32 10.72
C ASN A 32 -0.33 -1.92 9.39
N VAL A 33 0.27 -2.32 8.26
CA VAL A 33 -0.29 -2.09 6.92
C VAL A 33 -1.62 -2.83 6.77
N VAL A 34 -1.66 -4.13 7.07
CA VAL A 34 -2.88 -4.95 7.00
C VAL A 34 -3.99 -4.37 7.89
N SER A 35 -3.67 -4.02 9.14
CA SER A 35 -4.66 -3.42 10.06
C SER A 35 -5.19 -2.10 9.53
N THR A 36 -4.33 -1.25 8.95
CA THR A 36 -4.74 0.06 8.42
C THR A 36 -5.59 -0.10 7.17
N VAL A 37 -5.26 -1.05 6.29
CA VAL A 37 -6.08 -1.38 5.11
C VAL A 37 -7.48 -1.82 5.53
N GLN A 38 -7.57 -2.74 6.47
CA GLN A 38 -8.85 -3.22 7.01
C GLN A 38 -9.67 -2.11 7.68
N ASP A 39 -9.02 -1.22 8.44
CA ASP A 39 -9.69 -0.08 9.09
C ASP A 39 -10.23 0.93 8.07
N CYS A 40 -9.51 1.14 6.96
CA CYS A 40 -9.91 2.06 5.90
C CYS A 40 -11.03 1.48 5.02
N ASP A 41 -10.96 0.19 4.67
CA ASP A 41 -12.01 -0.52 3.93
C ASP A 41 -13.36 -0.49 4.71
N GLN A 42 -13.32 -0.77 6.02
CA GLN A 42 -14.51 -0.67 6.87
C GLN A 42 -15.17 0.71 6.91
N GLN A 43 -14.42 1.78 6.64
CA GLN A 43 -14.89 3.17 6.73
C GLN A 43 -15.26 3.77 5.36
N PHE A 44 -14.62 3.32 4.29
CA PHE A 44 -14.70 3.94 2.98
C PHE A 44 -14.71 2.87 1.89
N ASN A 45 -15.61 3.02 0.91
CA ASN A 45 -15.56 2.14 -0.28
C ASN A 45 -14.19 2.22 -0.96
N ASP A 46 -13.64 1.07 -1.33
CA ASP A 46 -12.32 0.96 -1.95
C ASP A 46 -12.17 1.80 -3.22
N GLY A 47 -10.94 2.24 -3.45
CA GLY A 47 -10.56 3.00 -4.65
C GLY A 47 -11.12 4.43 -4.72
N ASN A 48 -11.91 4.88 -3.73
CA ASN A 48 -12.33 6.27 -3.65
C ASN A 48 -11.24 7.17 -3.02
N ALA A 49 -11.35 8.49 -3.20
CA ALA A 49 -10.35 9.43 -2.70
C ALA A 49 -10.25 9.45 -1.15
N ALA A 50 -11.32 9.11 -0.44
CA ALA A 50 -11.33 9.03 1.02
C ALA A 50 -10.60 7.79 1.54
N TYR A 51 -10.76 6.63 0.87
CA TYR A 51 -10.00 5.41 1.14
C TYR A 51 -8.50 5.65 0.93
N LEU A 52 -8.11 6.22 -0.21
CA LEU A 52 -6.70 6.57 -0.47
C LEU A 52 -6.16 7.56 0.56
N ASN A 53 -6.96 8.56 0.96
CA ASN A 53 -6.53 9.49 2.00
C ASN A 53 -6.41 8.84 3.38
N CYS A 54 -7.23 7.83 3.69
CA CYS A 54 -7.12 7.05 4.92
C CYS A 54 -5.81 6.26 4.96
N LEU A 55 -5.42 5.64 3.84
CA LEU A 55 -4.18 4.87 3.72
C LEU A 55 -2.91 5.75 3.66
N CYS A 56 -2.92 6.79 2.83
CA CYS A 56 -1.70 7.51 2.45
C CYS A 56 -1.35 8.69 3.37
N ASN A 57 -2.27 9.14 4.23
CA ASN A 57 -2.05 10.31 5.07
C ASN A 57 -1.37 10.04 6.44
N PRO A 58 -1.56 8.88 7.10
CA PRO A 58 -0.85 8.60 8.34
C PRO A 58 0.66 8.64 8.13
N GLN A 59 1.38 9.46 8.92
CA GLN A 59 2.84 9.62 8.79
C GLN A 59 3.58 8.28 8.90
N GLU A 60 3.08 7.39 9.76
CA GLU A 60 3.63 6.04 9.95
C GLU A 60 3.60 5.20 8.65
N MET A 61 2.59 5.40 7.80
CA MET A 61 2.45 4.64 6.54
C MET A 61 3.57 4.95 5.55
N THR A 62 4.20 6.14 5.64
CA THR A 62 5.36 6.50 4.80
C THR A 62 6.58 5.63 5.07
N ILE A 63 6.61 4.90 6.19
CA ILE A 63 7.67 3.97 6.59
C ILE A 63 7.18 2.53 6.46
N GLN A 64 5.98 2.25 7.00
CA GLN A 64 5.46 0.89 7.10
C GLN A 64 5.14 0.27 5.73
N ILE A 65 4.55 1.04 4.80
CA ILE A 65 4.21 0.52 3.47
C ILE A 65 5.49 0.17 2.68
N PRO A 66 6.50 1.05 2.56
CA PRO A 66 7.75 0.68 1.91
C PRO A 66 8.45 -0.53 2.54
N LEU A 67 8.48 -0.61 3.87
CA LEU A 67 9.14 -1.73 4.56
C LEU A 67 8.41 -3.06 4.35
N CYS A 68 7.08 -3.04 4.42
CA CYS A 68 6.25 -4.21 4.13
C CYS A 68 6.44 -4.66 2.68
N GLU A 69 6.37 -3.73 1.73
CA GLU A 69 6.55 -3.99 0.31
C GLU A 69 7.92 -4.62 0.02
N ALA A 70 8.99 -4.09 0.61
CA ALA A 70 10.34 -4.63 0.46
C ALA A 70 10.48 -6.05 1.04
N CYS A 71 9.78 -6.35 2.15
CA CYS A 71 9.75 -7.70 2.70
C CYS A 71 9.03 -8.67 1.76
N VAL A 72 7.82 -8.30 1.30
CA VAL A 72 7.01 -9.13 0.41
C VAL A 72 7.80 -9.40 -0.87
N ALA A 73 8.37 -8.37 -1.49
CA ALA A 73 9.17 -8.54 -2.70
C ALA A 73 10.42 -9.43 -2.53
N ALA A 74 10.94 -9.56 -1.30
CA ALA A 74 12.07 -10.44 -0.99
C ALA A 74 11.66 -11.89 -0.67
N ASN A 75 10.38 -12.15 -0.38
CA ASN A 75 9.89 -13.44 0.13
C ASN A 75 8.73 -14.03 -0.70
N ASP A 76 8.26 -13.30 -1.71
CA ASP A 76 7.21 -13.71 -2.64
C ASP A 76 7.82 -14.03 -4.01
N ASP A 77 7.30 -15.07 -4.67
CA ASP A 77 7.74 -15.51 -5.99
C ASP A 77 7.40 -14.47 -7.09
N ASP A 78 6.40 -13.61 -6.82
CA ASP A 78 5.96 -12.54 -7.71
C ASP A 78 6.72 -11.21 -7.52
N GLY A 79 7.64 -11.15 -6.54
CA GLY A 79 8.48 -9.98 -6.29
C GLY A 79 7.65 -8.71 -6.03
N HIS A 80 7.88 -7.65 -6.83
CA HIS A 80 7.15 -6.37 -6.70
C HIS A 80 5.74 -6.38 -7.32
N ASN A 81 5.29 -7.50 -7.89
CA ASN A 81 3.93 -7.63 -8.41
C ASN A 81 2.99 -8.11 -7.29
N ASN A 82 2.88 -7.32 -6.23
CA ASN A 82 2.06 -7.60 -5.04
C ASN A 82 1.19 -6.38 -4.69
N ASP A 83 0.10 -6.62 -3.97
CA ASP A 83 -0.87 -5.56 -3.65
C ASP A 83 -0.26 -4.44 -2.78
N VAL A 84 0.74 -4.76 -1.95
CA VAL A 84 1.46 -3.73 -1.16
C VAL A 84 2.20 -2.76 -2.09
N ASN A 85 2.73 -3.23 -3.22
CA ASN A 85 3.36 -2.38 -4.25
C ASN A 85 2.34 -1.44 -4.91
N ASP A 86 1.10 -1.90 -5.10
CA ASP A 86 0.02 -1.07 -5.65
C ASP A 86 -0.37 0.05 -4.69
N ILE A 87 -0.41 -0.22 -3.39
CA ILE A 87 -0.62 0.82 -2.37
C ILE A 87 0.56 1.80 -2.35
N LEU A 88 1.80 1.29 -2.34
CA LEU A 88 3.01 2.11 -2.36
C LEU A 88 2.99 3.12 -3.53
N ARG A 89 2.63 2.65 -4.73
CA ARG A 89 2.50 3.49 -5.92
C ARG A 89 1.35 4.48 -5.82
N SER A 90 0.19 4.03 -5.33
CA SER A 90 -1.01 4.87 -5.17
C SER A 90 -0.77 6.02 -4.20
N CYS A 91 -0.02 5.78 -3.13
CA CYS A 91 0.39 6.79 -2.16
C CYS A 91 1.59 7.63 -2.60
N SER A 92 2.22 7.32 -3.74
CA SER A 92 3.45 7.97 -4.20
C SER A 92 4.59 7.92 -3.18
N PHE A 93 4.67 6.84 -2.40
CA PHE A 93 5.72 6.63 -1.42
C PHE A 93 7.01 6.17 -2.07
N SER A 94 8.14 6.43 -1.40
CA SER A 94 9.45 5.96 -1.87
C SER A 94 9.65 4.51 -1.49
N THR A 95 10.36 3.75 -2.33
CA THR A 95 10.75 2.37 -2.03
C THR A 95 11.90 2.33 -1.01
N THR A 96 12.07 1.17 -0.38
CA THR A 96 13.21 0.85 0.49
C THR A 96 13.70 -0.57 0.22
N THR A 97 14.71 -1.00 0.95
CA THR A 97 15.24 -2.38 0.94
C THR A 97 14.98 -3.08 2.27
N TYR A 98 14.85 -4.41 2.25
CA TYR A 98 14.64 -5.28 3.40
C TYR A 98 15.89 -6.09 3.74
#